data_AF-A0A1Q5HBD9-F1
#
_entry.id   AF-A0A1Q5HBD9-F1
#
_cell.length_a   1.000
_cell.length_b   1.000
_cell.length_c   1.000
_cell.angle_alpha   90.00
_cell.angle_beta   90.00
_cell.angle_gamma   90.00
#
_symmetry.space_group_name_H-M   'P 1'
#
loop_
_entity.id
_entity.type
_entity.pdbx_description
1 polymer ?
#
loop_
_entity_poly.entity_id
_entity_poly.type
_entity_poly.pdbx_seq_one_letter_code
_entity_poly.pdbx_strand_id
1 'polypeptide(L)'
;MDLYKWAYKLSPLVCSELVADCFELAREIRTLDMRASPYDLAGLGYPPVPVETPEGRAEYAAAQRGFAERAAGLRSRLLAALDRAVPAGGR
;
A
#
# COMPACT_ATOMS: atom_id res chain seq x y z
N MET A 1 -3.78 -0.12 -1.16
CA MET A 1 -4.58 -0.59 -2.30
C MET A 1 -4.76 0.44 -3.39
N ASP A 2 -5.21 1.66 -3.08
CA ASP A 2 -5.52 2.64 -4.14
C ASP A 2 -4.32 3.07 -4.99
N LEU A 3 -3.13 3.22 -4.39
CA LEU A 3 -1.93 3.61 -5.14
C LEU A 3 -1.58 2.58 -6.23
N TYR A 4 -1.60 1.28 -5.93
CA TYR A 4 -1.37 0.23 -6.92
C TYR A 4 -2.44 0.26 -8.02
N LYS A 5 -3.72 0.34 -7.63
CA LYS A 5 -4.85 0.43 -8.56
C LYS A 5 -4.65 1.57 -9.57
N TRP A 6 -4.27 2.75 -9.09
CA TRP A 6 -4.06 3.92 -9.94
C TRP A 6 -2.77 3.83 -10.75
N ALA A 7 -1.65 3.42 -10.16
CA ALA A 7 -0.38 3.23 -10.85
C ALA A 7 -0.55 2.27 -12.06
N TYR A 8 -1.23 1.13 -11.85
CA TYR A 8 -1.51 0.18 -12.92
C TYR A 8 -2.39 0.77 -14.02
N LYS A 9 -3.49 1.47 -13.65
CA LYS A 9 -4.40 2.12 -14.62
C LYS A 9 -3.74 3.23 -15.43
N LEU A 10 -2.71 3.87 -14.87
CA LEU A 10 -1.97 4.94 -15.52
C LEU A 10 -0.83 4.42 -16.40
N SER A 11 -0.57 3.12 -16.48
CA SER A 11 0.41 2.58 -17.43
C SER A 11 0.02 2.90 -18.89
N PRO A 12 0.95 3.34 -19.77
CA PRO A 12 2.41 3.41 -19.57
C PRO A 12 2.93 4.77 -19.04
N LEU A 13 2.05 5.69 -18.64
CA LEU A 13 2.44 7.01 -18.12
C LEU A 13 3.26 6.92 -16.83
N VAL A 14 2.97 5.91 -16.01
CA VAL A 14 3.74 5.57 -14.81
C VAL A 14 4.74 4.47 -15.16
N CYS A 15 6.02 4.64 -14.81
CA CYS A 15 7.04 3.63 -15.05
C CYS A 15 6.75 2.33 -14.27
N SER A 16 7.13 1.20 -14.86
CA SER A 16 6.86 -0.14 -14.29
C SER A 16 7.43 -0.33 -12.88
N GLU A 17 8.58 0.29 -12.57
CA GLU A 17 9.17 0.28 -11.23
C GLU A 17 8.24 0.91 -10.19
N LEU A 18 7.63 2.06 -10.50
CA LEU A 18 6.69 2.70 -9.57
C LEU A 18 5.39 1.91 -9.42
N VAL A 19 4.95 1.20 -10.47
CA VAL A 19 3.82 0.26 -10.37
C VAL A 19 4.17 -0.91 -9.44
N ALA A 20 5.38 -1.48 -9.57
CA ALA A 20 5.88 -2.56 -8.73
C ALA A 20 6.01 -2.13 -7.27
N ASP A 21 6.58 -0.96 -6.99
CA ASP A 21 6.69 -0.43 -5.62
C ASP A 21 5.30 -0.27 -4.96
N CYS A 22 4.30 0.21 -5.72
CA CYS A 22 2.93 0.31 -5.24
C CYS A 22 2.29 -1.06 -5.00
N PHE A 23 2.59 -2.04 -5.85
CA PHE A 23 2.14 -3.43 -5.69
C PHE A 23 2.73 -4.07 -4.44
N GLU A 24 4.03 -3.91 -4.19
CA GLU A 24 4.71 -4.46 -3.01
C GLU A 24 4.08 -3.93 -1.72
N LEU A 25 3.88 -2.61 -1.62
CA LEU A 25 3.20 -2.02 -0.46
C LEU A 25 1.76 -2.54 -0.32
N ALA A 26 1.03 -2.67 -1.43
CA ALA A 26 -0.33 -3.21 -1.41
C ALA A 26 -0.36 -4.66 -0.91
N ARG A 27 0.61 -5.49 -1.31
CA ARG A 27 0.76 -6.86 -0.85
C ARG A 27 1.04 -6.91 0.65
N GLU A 28 1.96 -6.10 1.16
CA GLU A 28 2.28 -6.07 2.59
C GLU A 28 1.08 -5.65 3.45
N ILE A 29 0.32 -4.63 3.02
CA ILE A 29 -0.92 -4.22 3.69
C ILE A 29 -1.91 -5.37 3.70
N ARG A 30 -2.09 -6.06 2.56
CA ARG A 30 -3.01 -7.20 2.49
C ARG A 30 -2.59 -8.35 3.39
N THR A 31 -1.30 -8.61 3.51
CA THR A 31 -0.75 -9.59 4.46
C THR A 31 -1.09 -9.21 5.91
N LEU A 32 -0.96 -7.94 6.29
CA LEU A 32 -1.37 -7.49 7.63
C LEU A 32 -2.88 -7.69 7.84
N ASP A 33 -3.71 -7.28 6.89
CA ASP A 33 -5.17 -7.44 6.97
C ASP A 33 -5.58 -8.91 7.11
N MET A 34 -4.89 -9.81 6.39
CA MET A 34 -5.10 -11.26 6.50
C MET A 34 -4.76 -11.76 7.90
N ARG A 35 -3.62 -11.34 8.47
CA ARG A 35 -3.20 -11.71 9.83
C ARG A 35 -4.13 -11.15 10.91
N ALA A 36 -4.75 -10.00 10.68
CA ALA A 36 -5.71 -9.37 11.58
C ALA A 36 -7.16 -9.87 11.38
N SER A 37 -7.39 -10.78 10.44
CA SER A 37 -8.71 -11.34 10.14
C SER A 37 -9.09 -12.44 11.14
N PRO A 38 -10.37 -12.84 11.24
CA PRO A 38 -10.80 -13.91 12.15
C PRO A 38 -10.36 -15.32 11.71
N TYR A 39 -9.67 -15.46 10.57
CA TYR A 39 -9.22 -16.75 10.06
C TYR A 39 -7.81 -17.08 10.55
N ASP A 40 -7.62 -18.32 11.01
CA ASP A 40 -6.29 -18.83 11.31
C ASP A 40 -5.54 -19.19 10.02
N LEU A 41 -4.52 -18.40 9.71
CA LEU A 41 -3.65 -18.58 8.55
C LEU A 41 -2.22 -18.96 8.97
N ALA A 42 -2.00 -19.36 10.22
CA ALA A 42 -0.68 -19.72 10.74
C ALA A 42 -0.07 -20.89 9.95
N GLY A 43 -0.89 -21.87 9.53
CA GLY A 43 -0.46 -22.99 8.69
C GLY A 43 0.02 -22.58 7.28
N LEU A 44 -0.26 -21.34 6.85
CA LEU A 44 0.21 -20.76 5.60
C LEU A 44 1.38 -19.77 5.81
N GLY A 45 1.94 -19.70 7.02
CA GLY A 45 3.04 -18.80 7.36
C GLY A 45 2.60 -17.38 7.78
N TYR A 46 1.31 -17.17 8.05
CA TYR A 46 0.76 -15.87 8.45
C TYR A 46 0.23 -15.94 9.90
N PRO A 47 1.10 -15.82 10.92
CA PRO A 47 0.66 -15.85 12.31
C PRO A 47 -0.27 -14.67 12.61
N PRO A 48 -1.33 -14.89 13.42
CA PRO A 48 -2.36 -13.88 13.65
C PRO A 48 -1.83 -12.65 14.39
N VAL A 49 -2.42 -11.51 14.09
CA VAL A 49 -2.34 -10.30 14.91
C VAL A 49 -3.65 -10.23 15.71
N PRO A 50 -3.65 -10.50 17.02
CA PRO A 50 -4.88 -10.58 17.82
C PRO A 50 -5.43 -9.17 18.12
N VAL A 51 -6.06 -8.53 17.13
CA VAL A 51 -6.52 -7.13 17.18
C VAL A 51 -7.61 -6.86 18.23
N GLU A 52 -8.21 -7.90 18.78
CA GLU A 52 -9.14 -7.86 19.92
C GLU A 52 -8.43 -7.47 21.21
N THR A 53 -7.15 -7.82 21.35
CA THR A 53 -6.32 -7.48 22.50
C THR A 53 -5.76 -6.05 22.39
N PRO A 54 -5.51 -5.35 23.51
CA PRO A 54 -4.84 -4.06 23.49
C PRO A 54 -3.48 -4.10 22.78
N GLU A 55 -2.70 -5.15 23.00
CA GLU A 55 -1.35 -5.33 22.45
C GLU A 55 -1.40 -5.56 20.94
N GLY A 56 -2.25 -6.46 20.46
CA GLY A 56 -2.40 -6.71 19.02
C GLY A 56 -2.96 -5.50 18.28
N ARG A 57 -3.85 -4.72 18.91
CA ARG A 57 -4.32 -3.45 18.36
C ARG A 57 -3.19 -2.43 18.23
N ALA A 58 -2.30 -2.36 19.21
CA ALA A 58 -1.13 -1.49 19.16
C ALA A 58 -0.15 -1.90 18.05
N GLU A 59 0.12 -3.20 17.88
CA GLU A 59 0.93 -3.74 16.77
C GLU A 59 0.32 -3.38 15.42
N TYR A 60 -0.97 -3.66 15.22
CA TYR A 60 -1.67 -3.38 13.99
C TYR A 60 -1.63 -1.88 13.64
N ALA A 61 -1.91 -1.01 14.62
CA ALA A 61 -1.87 0.44 14.44
C ALA A 61 -0.45 0.95 14.13
N ALA A 62 0.59 0.35 14.73
CA ALA A 62 1.98 0.71 14.44
C ALA A 62 2.37 0.34 13.00
N ALA A 63 2.00 -0.86 12.54
CA ALA A 63 2.22 -1.26 11.16
C ALA A 63 1.46 -0.38 10.16
N GLN A 64 0.19 -0.03 10.46
CA GLN A 64 -0.58 0.90 9.62
C GLN A 64 0.07 2.28 9.50
N ARG A 65 0.66 2.82 10.58
CA ARG A 65 1.41 4.08 10.52
C ARG A 65 2.62 3.98 9.58
N GLY A 66 3.41 2.91 9.69
CA GLY A 66 4.53 2.68 8.79
C GLY A 66 4.11 2.54 7.31
N PHE A 67 2.97 1.90 7.05
CA PHE A 67 2.41 1.84 5.70
C PHE A 67 1.94 3.20 5.20
N ALA A 68 1.35 4.04 6.06
CA ALA A 68 0.91 5.38 5.68
C ALA A 68 2.10 6.28 5.29
N GLU A 69 3.20 6.22 6.02
CA GLU A 69 4.43 6.95 5.70
C GLU A 69 5.01 6.54 4.34
N ARG A 70 5.11 5.22 4.09
CA ARG A 70 5.57 4.69 2.80
C ARG A 70 4.61 5.04 1.65
N ALA A 71 3.31 4.96 1.90
CA ALA A 71 2.28 5.33 0.93
C ALA A 71 2.37 6.81 0.55
N ALA A 72 2.70 7.70 1.50
CA ALA A 72 2.88 9.12 1.22
C ALA A 72 4.02 9.36 0.21
N GLY A 73 5.16 8.66 0.36
CA GLY A 73 6.27 8.73 -0.59
C GLY A 73 5.89 8.25 -1.99
N LEU A 74 5.20 7.11 -2.10
CA LEU A 74 4.73 6.59 -3.38
C LEU A 74 3.69 7.49 -4.03
N ARG A 75 2.78 8.09 -3.25
CA ARG A 75 1.80 9.06 -3.73
C ARG A 75 2.49 10.28 -4.34
N SER A 76 3.50 10.84 -3.68
CA SER A 76 4.26 11.98 -4.20
C SER A 76 4.94 11.64 -5.53
N ARG A 77 5.50 10.43 -5.67
CA ARG A 77 6.10 9.96 -6.92
C ARG A 77 5.06 9.81 -8.05
N LEU A 78 3.86 9.31 -7.75
CA LEU A 78 2.77 9.20 -8.72
C LEU A 78 2.28 10.57 -9.18
N LEU A 79 2.08 11.51 -8.27
CA LEU A 79 1.69 12.88 -8.62
C LEU A 79 2.75 13.55 -9.51
N ALA A 80 4.04 13.41 -9.18
CA ALA A 80 5.11 13.95 -10.00
C ALA A 80 5.15 13.33 -11.42
N ALA A 81 4.76 12.06 -11.58
CA ALA A 81 4.63 11.45 -12.90
C ALA A 81 3.48 12.06 -13.71
N LEU A 82 2.35 12.35 -13.05
CA LEU A 82 1.20 13.02 -13.67
C LEU A 82 1.52 14.47 -14.05
N ASP A 83 2.20 15.22 -13.18
CA ASP A 83 2.57 16.60 -13.46
C ASP A 83 3.48 16.72 -14.69
N ARG A 84 4.39 15.76 -14.89
CA ARG A 84 5.22 15.69 -16.12
C ARG A 84 4.43 15.33 -17.37
N ALA A 85 3.30 14.66 -17.21
CA ALA A 85 2.46 14.21 -18.30
C ALA A 85 1.52 15.28 -18.84
N VAL A 86 1.17 16.27 -18.01
CA VAL A 86 0.24 17.34 -18.37
C VAL A 86 1.04 18.50 -19.01
N PRO A 87 0.82 18.82 -20.29
CA PRO A 87 1.48 19.97 -20.91
C PRO A 87 1.00 21.28 -20.27
N ALA A 88 1.89 22.26 -20.18
CA ALA A 88 1.70 23.52 -19.43
C ALA A 88 0.61 24.49 -19.96
N GLY A 89 -0.33 24.04 -20.80
CA GLY A 89 -1.25 24.91 -21.56
C GLY A 89 -2.74 24.61 -21.43
N GLY A 90 -3.19 23.96 -20.35
CA GLY A 90 -4.59 23.57 -20.15
C GLY A 90 -5.25 24.20 -18.93
N ARG A 91 -5.22 25.53 -18.79
CA ARG A 91 -6.13 26.29 -17.94
C ARG A 91 -6.62 27.51 -18.70
#